data_AF-A0A528IQY3-F1
#
_entry.id   AF-A0A528IQY3-F1
#
_cell.length_a   1.000
_cell.length_b   1.000
_cell.length_c   1.000
_cell.angle_alpha   90.00
_cell.angle_beta   90.00
_cell.angle_gamma   90.00
#
_symmetry.space_group_name_H-M   'P 1'
#
loop_
_entity.id
_entity.type
_entity.pdbx_description
1 polymer ?
#
loop_
_entity_poly.entity_id
_entity_poly.type
_entity_poly.pdbx_seq_one_letter_code
_entity_poly.pdbx_strand_id
1 'polypeptide(L)'
;DINIMLEQAGLHTSGQSQLYDGRTGEPFDRKVTMGYIYMLKLHHLVDDKIHARSIGPYSLVTQQPLGGKAQFGGQRFGEMEVWALEAYGAAYTLQE
;
A
#
# COMPACT_ATOMS: atom_id res chain seq x y z
N ASP A 1 -7.02 27.85 -26.49
CA ASP A 1 -6.81 28.24 -25.08
C ASP A 1 -5.54 27.60 -24.54
N ILE A 2 -5.54 26.35 -24.08
CA ILE A 2 -4.32 25.66 -23.56
C ILE A 2 -3.30 25.32 -24.66
N ASN A 3 -3.72 24.83 -25.82
CA ASN A 3 -2.79 24.46 -26.90
C ASN A 3 -1.97 25.66 -27.42
N ILE A 4 -2.56 26.86 -27.41
CA ILE A 4 -1.87 28.11 -27.80
C ILE A 4 -0.80 28.44 -26.77
N MET A 5 -1.10 28.27 -25.48
CA MET A 5 -0.12 28.47 -24.40
C MET A 5 1.01 27.45 -24.47
N LEU A 6 0.72 26.19 -24.83
CA LEU A 6 1.76 25.17 -25.06
C LEU A 6 2.68 25.55 -26.22
N GLU A 7 2.12 26.01 -27.34
CA GLU A 7 2.91 26.48 -28.49
C GLU A 7 3.77 27.71 -28.13
N GLN A 8 3.20 28.67 -27.39
CA GLN A 8 3.95 29.84 -26.88
C GLN A 8 5.09 29.44 -25.94
N ALA A 9 4.92 28.34 -25.19
CA ALA A 9 5.95 27.78 -24.32
C ALA A 9 6.96 26.88 -25.07
N GLY A 10 6.83 26.70 -26.39
CA GLY A 10 7.69 25.83 -27.19
C GLY A 10 7.45 24.33 -26.96
N LEU A 11 6.30 23.96 -26.42
CA LEU A 11 5.91 22.58 -26.13
C LEU A 11 4.95 22.05 -27.20
N HIS A 12 4.97 20.73 -27.40
CA HIS A 12 4.05 20.08 -28.32
C HIS A 12 2.61 20.15 -27.80
N THR A 13 1.65 20.42 -28.69
CA THR A 13 0.23 20.59 -28.35
C THR A 13 -0.42 19.35 -27.72
N SER A 14 0.15 18.16 -27.94
CA SER A 14 -0.31 16.93 -27.27
C SER A 14 0.09 16.82 -25.79
N GLY A 15 0.96 17.70 -25.29
CA GLY A 15 1.52 17.62 -23.93
C GLY A 15 2.46 16.43 -23.72
N GLN A 16 2.93 15.80 -24.80
CA GLN A 16 3.82 14.65 -24.76
C GLN A 16 5.25 15.01 -25.15
N SER A 17 6.21 14.41 -24.45
CA SER A 17 7.65 14.58 -24.67
C SER A 17 8.36 13.23 -24.80
N GLN A 18 9.52 13.21 -25.46
CA GLN A 18 10.39 12.03 -25.52
C GLN A 18 11.06 11.87 -24.14
N LEU A 19 10.73 10.80 -23.43
CA LEU A 19 11.47 10.40 -22.23
C LEU A 19 12.60 9.44 -22.60
N TYR A 20 13.62 9.42 -21.77
CA TYR A 20 14.76 8.51 -21.84
C TYR A 20 14.83 7.70 -20.55
N ASP A 21 15.16 6.43 -20.66
CA ASP A 21 15.34 5.56 -19.49
C ASP A 21 16.58 6.00 -18.70
N GLY A 22 16.39 6.33 -17.42
CA GLY A 22 17.46 6.76 -16.53
C GLY A 22 18.48 5.67 -16.17
N ARG A 23 18.19 4.39 -16.48
CA ARG A 23 19.14 3.28 -16.27
C ARG A 23 20.02 3.00 -17.49
N THR A 24 19.44 3.05 -18.69
CA THR A 24 20.12 2.64 -19.94
C THR A 24 20.50 3.81 -20.84
N GLY A 25 19.79 4.94 -20.75
CA GLY A 25 19.95 6.10 -21.63
C GLY A 25 19.18 5.99 -22.96
N GLU A 26 18.51 4.88 -23.22
CA GLU A 26 17.72 4.67 -24.45
C GLU A 26 16.39 5.44 -24.41
N PRO A 27 15.89 5.95 -25.56
CA PRO A 27 14.57 6.57 -25.63
C PRO A 27 13.45 5.53 -25.44
N PHE A 28 12.37 5.90 -24.75
CA PHE A 28 11.15 5.06 -24.75
C PHE A 28 10.53 4.98 -26.15
N ASP A 29 9.94 3.83 -26.50
CA ASP A 29 9.29 3.58 -27.80
C ASP A 29 8.19 4.59 -28.17
N ARG A 30 7.57 5.20 -27.16
CA ARG A 30 6.48 6.17 -27.31
C ARG A 30 6.74 7.42 -26.48
N LYS A 31 6.31 8.56 -27.01
CA LYS A 31 6.26 9.81 -26.26
C LYS A 31 5.31 9.68 -25.08
N VAL A 32 5.68 10.27 -23.95
CA VAL A 32 4.94 10.18 -22.69
C VAL A 32 4.35 11.55 -22.34
N THR A 33 3.10 11.57 -21.88
CA THR A 33 2.47 12.80 -21.37
C THR A 33 3.12 13.18 -20.05
N MET A 34 3.65 14.40 -19.98
CA MET A 34 4.27 14.93 -18.77
C MET A 34 3.65 16.27 -18.42
N GLY A 35 3.53 16.54 -17.12
CA GLY A 35 2.97 17.78 -16.64
C GLY A 35 3.10 17.92 -15.14
N TYR A 36 2.65 19.06 -14.64
CA TYR A 36 2.61 19.35 -13.22
C TYR A 36 1.22 19.06 -12.69
N ILE A 37 1.16 18.23 -11.66
CA ILE A 37 -0.05 17.97 -10.90
C ILE A 37 0.21 18.25 -9.43
N TYR A 38 -0.78 18.82 -8.75
CA TYR A 38 -0.69 19.06 -7.32
C TYR A 38 -1.06 17.78 -6.55
N MET A 39 -0.04 17.11 -6.01
CA MET A 39 -0.20 15.86 -5.28
C MET A 39 -0.45 16.13 -3.79
N LEU A 40 -1.48 15.49 -3.23
CA LEU A 40 -1.76 15.51 -1.79
C LEU A 40 -1.16 14.26 -1.13
N LYS A 41 -0.34 14.46 -0.09
CA LYS A 41 0.13 13.38 0.79
C LYS A 41 -0.82 13.23 1.97
N LEU A 42 -1.42 12.05 2.11
CA LEU A 42 -2.31 11.73 3.24
C LEU A 42 -1.51 11.30 4.48
N HIS A 43 -2.15 11.38 5.64
CA HIS A 43 -1.56 11.00 6.93
C HIS A 43 -1.33 9.49 7.10
N HIS A 44 -1.82 8.64 6.21
CA HIS A 44 -1.79 7.18 6.37
C HIS A 44 -0.43 6.56 6.02
N LEU A 45 0.57 6.85 6.84
CA LEU A 45 1.92 6.30 6.70
C LEU A 45 1.98 4.84 7.11
N VAL A 46 2.89 4.09 6.48
CA VAL A 46 3.09 2.65 6.77
C VAL A 46 3.69 2.44 8.16
N ASP A 47 4.58 3.33 8.59
CA ASP A 47 5.25 3.26 9.90
C ASP A 47 4.23 3.24 11.05
N ASP A 48 3.13 3.98 10.90
CA ASP A 48 2.04 4.03 11.88
C ASP A 48 1.17 2.75 11.87
N LYS A 49 1.27 1.92 10.85
CA LYS A 49 0.48 0.69 10.67
C LYS A 49 1.24 -0.58 11.01
N ILE A 50 2.57 -0.60 10.89
CA ILE A 50 3.37 -1.79 11.19
C ILE A 50 3.18 -2.18 12.67
N HIS A 51 2.87 -3.45 12.92
CA HIS A 51 2.68 -4.02 14.25
C HIS A 51 2.98 -5.52 14.22
N ALA A 52 3.69 -6.00 15.23
CA ALA A 52 4.01 -7.42 15.41
C ALA A 52 4.00 -7.79 16.88
N ARG A 53 3.66 -9.04 17.19
CA ARG A 53 3.59 -9.56 18.55
C ARG A 53 4.12 -11.00 18.60
N SER A 54 5.02 -11.25 19.56
CA SER A 54 5.42 -12.61 19.96
C SER A 54 4.72 -13.02 21.26
N ILE A 55 5.03 -12.35 22.37
CA ILE A 55 4.37 -12.50 23.69
C ILE A 55 3.99 -11.11 24.19
N GLY A 56 2.92 -10.99 24.98
CA GLY A 56 2.43 -9.70 25.46
C GLY A 56 1.38 -9.84 26.55
N PRO A 57 0.71 -8.74 26.95
CA PRO A 57 -0.29 -8.76 28.00
C PRO A 57 -1.56 -9.54 27.59
N TYR A 58 -2.23 -10.08 28.60
CA TYR A 58 -3.45 -10.88 28.48
C TYR A 58 -4.57 -10.28 29.33
N SER A 59 -5.80 -10.50 28.90
CA SER A 59 -7.00 -10.14 29.65
C SER A 59 -7.09 -10.96 30.94
N LEU A 60 -7.40 -10.32 32.07
CA LEU A 60 -7.57 -11.01 33.35
C LEU A 60 -8.78 -11.96 33.36
N VAL A 61 -9.80 -11.67 32.55
CA VAL A 61 -11.05 -12.43 32.54
C VAL A 61 -10.92 -13.67 31.65
N THR A 62 -10.49 -13.49 30.40
CA THR A 62 -10.50 -14.55 29.38
C THR A 62 -9.14 -15.19 29.18
N GLN A 63 -8.07 -14.63 29.75
CA GLN A 63 -6.69 -15.04 29.49
C GLN A 63 -6.35 -15.06 27.99
N GLN A 64 -7.01 -14.21 27.19
CA GLN A 64 -6.71 -14.00 25.78
C GLN A 64 -5.84 -12.75 25.56
N PRO A 65 -5.02 -12.71 24.50
CA PRO A 65 -4.28 -11.52 24.08
C PRO A 65 -5.14 -10.26 24.07
N LEU A 66 -4.61 -9.14 24.61
CA LEU A 66 -5.30 -7.83 24.49
C LEU A 66 -5.41 -7.36 23.04
N GLY A 67 -6.34 -6.43 22.79
CA GLY A 67 -6.54 -5.81 21.48
C GLY A 67 -5.81 -4.48 21.30
N GLY A 68 -5.50 -4.13 20.05
CA GLY A 68 -4.99 -2.81 19.67
C GLY A 68 -3.46 -2.67 19.73
N LYS A 69 -2.90 -1.96 18.73
CA LYS A 69 -1.45 -1.72 18.58
C LYS A 69 -0.84 -1.06 19.82
N ALA A 70 -1.52 -0.09 20.42
CA ALA A 70 -1.02 0.66 21.58
C ALA A 70 -0.81 -0.20 22.84
N GLN A 71 -1.49 -1.34 22.95
CA GLN A 71 -1.41 -2.25 24.10
C GLN A 71 -0.53 -3.48 23.82
N PHE A 72 0.28 -3.44 22.75
CA PHE A 72 0.96 -4.63 22.23
C PHE A 72 -0.02 -5.79 22.00
N GLY A 73 -1.20 -5.45 21.46
CA GLY A 73 -2.29 -6.39 21.26
C GLY A 73 -2.01 -7.45 20.19
N GLY A 74 -2.73 -8.55 20.24
CA GLY A 74 -2.68 -9.61 19.22
C GLY A 74 -3.60 -9.32 18.04
N GLN A 75 -3.33 -9.97 16.91
CA GLN A 75 -4.27 -9.99 15.80
C GLN A 75 -5.42 -10.95 16.14
N ARG A 76 -6.65 -10.57 15.81
CA ARG A 76 -7.80 -11.45 15.94
C ARG A 76 -7.73 -12.53 14.86
N PHE A 77 -7.78 -13.79 15.28
CA PHE A 77 -8.14 -14.90 14.42
C PHE A 77 -9.64 -15.17 14.64
N GLY A 78 -10.46 -14.87 13.64
CA GLY A 78 -11.91 -14.86 13.75
C GLY A 78 -12.57 -16.10 13.16
N GLU A 79 -13.90 -16.09 13.16
CA GLU A 79 -14.73 -17.19 12.69
C GLU A 79 -14.53 -17.50 11.20
N MET A 80 -14.35 -16.47 10.37
CA MET A 80 -14.11 -16.67 8.94
C MET A 80 -12.73 -17.27 8.66
N GLU A 81 -11.72 -16.92 9.44
CA GLU A 81 -10.40 -17.52 9.33
C GLU A 81 -10.39 -18.99 9.78
N VAL A 82 -11.19 -19.35 10.79
CA VAL A 82 -11.43 -20.75 11.19
C VAL A 82 -12.05 -21.54 10.02
N TRP A 83 -13.15 -21.04 9.44
CA TRP A 83 -13.80 -21.70 8.30
C TRP A 83 -12.86 -21.89 7.11
N ALA A 84 -11.99 -20.91 6.85
CA ALA A 84 -11.01 -21.00 5.79
C ALA A 84 -10.02 -22.16 6.02
N LEU A 85 -9.52 -22.35 7.25
CA LEU A 85 -8.63 -23.47 7.58
C LEU A 85 -9.35 -24.82 7.55
N GLU A 86 -10.60 -24.87 8.01
CA GLU A 86 -11.44 -26.07 7.94
C GLU A 86 -11.67 -26.49 6.49
N ALA A 87 -12.04 -25.55 5.61
CA ALA A 87 -12.25 -25.81 4.19
C ALA A 87 -10.98 -26.26 3.47
N TYR A 88 -9.82 -25.75 3.88
CA TYR A 88 -8.53 -26.20 3.36
C TYR A 88 -8.11 -27.58 3.89
N GLY A 89 -8.71 -28.05 4.98
CA GLY A 89 -8.32 -29.30 5.65
C GLY A 89 -7.07 -29.19 6.52
N ALA A 90 -6.69 -27.97 6.95
CA ALA A 90 -5.51 -27.72 7.79
C ALA A 90 -5.83 -27.89 9.29
N ALA A 91 -6.31 -29.07 9.69
CA ALA A 91 -6.76 -29.34 11.06
C ALA A 91 -5.65 -29.13 12.11
N TYR A 92 -4.40 -29.53 11.79
CA TYR A 92 -3.28 -29.35 12.72
C TYR A 92 -2.94 -27.87 12.96
N THR A 93 -2.97 -27.04 11.92
CA THR A 93 -2.74 -25.59 12.03
C THR A 93 -3.87 -24.89 12.76
N LEU A 94 -5.11 -25.39 12.65
CA LEU A 94 -6.25 -24.85 13.39
C LEU A 94 -6.19 -25.19 14.89
N GLN A 95 -5.58 -26.32 15.26
CA GLN A 95 -5.43 -26.74 16.65
C GLN A 95 -4.23 -26.10 17.37
N GLU A 96 -3.19 -25.69 16.62
CA GLU A 96 -1.97 -25.04 17.12
C GLU A 96 -2.25 -23.74 17.89
#